data_AF-A0A455UFP7-F1
#
_entry.id   AF-A0A455UFP7-F1
#
_cell.length_a   1.000
_cell.length_b   1.000
_cell.length_c   1.000
_cell.angle_alpha   90.00
_cell.angle_beta   90.00
_cell.angle_gamma   90.00
#
_symmetry.space_group_name_H-M   'P 1'
#
loop_
_entity.id
_entity.type
_entity.pdbx_description
1 polymer ?
#
loop_
_entity_poly.entity_id
_entity_poly.type
_entity_poly.pdbx_seq_one_letter_code
_entity_poly.pdbx_strand_id
1 'polypeptide(L)'
;MQQTDKVWWCIAALSGAVMVILGAYAAHGLAARTTEAMVSAVETGVRYQAWHTLALMVVLVWRQVQPLTGQRWVLALWSLGVVCFQARFT
;
A
#
# COMPACT_ATOMS: atom_id res chain seq x y z
N MET A 1 -10.76 0.02 -20.11
CA MET A 1 -10.55 -0.50 -18.73
C MET A 1 -11.52 -1.64 -18.47
N GLN A 2 -11.03 -2.85 -18.19
CA GLN A 2 -11.92 -3.96 -17.79
C GLN A 2 -12.54 -3.61 -16.42
N GLN A 3 -13.76 -4.08 -16.14
CA GLN A 3 -14.47 -3.74 -14.88
C GLN A 3 -13.67 -4.13 -13.63
N THR A 4 -12.90 -5.22 -13.71
CA THR A 4 -12.00 -5.69 -12.66
C THR A 4 -10.88 -4.70 -12.35
N ASP A 5 -10.39 -3.95 -13.33
CA ASP A 5 -9.27 -3.01 -13.17
C ASP A 5 -9.67 -1.83 -12.28
N LYS A 6 -10.93 -1.40 -12.37
CA LYS A 6 -11.47 -0.29 -11.58
C LYS A 6 -11.37 -0.58 -10.08
N VAL A 7 -11.69 -1.82 -9.67
CA VAL A 7 -11.60 -2.24 -8.27
C VAL A 7 -10.16 -2.16 -7.76
N TRP A 8 -9.20 -2.66 -8.55
CA TRP A 8 -7.79 -2.60 -8.18
C TRP A 8 -7.25 -1.17 -8.09
N TRP A 9 -7.68 -0.28 -8.99
CA TRP A 9 -7.35 1.15 -8.91
C TRP A 9 -7.95 1.81 -7.66
N CYS A 10 -9.18 1.47 -7.28
CA CYS A 10 -9.77 1.95 -6.02
C CYS A 10 -8.98 1.46 -4.80
N ILE A 11 -8.54 0.21 -4.79
CA ILE A 11 -7.70 -0.35 -3.71
C ILE A 11 -6.37 0.41 -3.63
N ALA A 12 -5.71 0.65 -4.77
CA ALA A 12 -4.47 1.43 -4.82
C ALA A 12 -4.67 2.86 -4.29
N ALA A 13 -5.76 3.53 -4.68
CA ALA A 13 -6.09 4.87 -4.22
C ALA A 13 -6.37 4.92 -2.72
N LEU A 14 -7.14 3.96 -2.18
CA LEU A 14 -7.42 3.87 -0.75
C LEU A 14 -6.13 3.61 0.06
N SER A 15 -5.26 2.72 -0.44
CA SER A 15 -3.95 2.45 0.17
C SER A 15 -3.08 3.71 0.21
N GLY A 16 -3.06 4.49 -0.87
CA GLY A 16 -2.38 5.78 -0.92
C GLY A 16 -2.96 6.81 0.05
N ALA A 17 -4.28 6.89 0.18
CA ALA A 17 -4.94 7.79 1.14
C ALA A 17 -4.56 7.44 2.59
N VAL A 18 -4.57 6.16 2.94
CA VAL A 18 -4.14 5.69 4.27
C VAL A 18 -2.68 6.06 4.55
N MET A 19 -1.80 5.90 3.56
CA MET A 19 -0.39 6.29 3.67
C MET A 19 -0.24 7.79 3.99
N VAL A 20 -0.98 8.67 3.30
CA VAL A 20 -0.93 10.12 3.53
C VAL A 20 -1.43 10.48 4.93
N ILE A 21 -2.56 9.90 5.36
CA ILE A 21 -3.14 10.16 6.69
C ILE A 21 -2.18 9.71 7.79
N LEU A 22 -1.66 8.48 7.70
CA LEU A 22 -0.76 7.93 8.71
C LEU A 22 0.60 8.65 8.73
N GLY A 23 1.15 9.01 7.57
CA GLY A 23 2.39 9.76 7.48
C GLY A 23 2.26 11.17 8.08
N ALA A 24 1.17 11.87 7.78
CA ALA A 24 0.89 13.19 8.36
C ALA A 24 0.72 13.11 9.89
N TYR A 25 -0.02 12.09 10.37
CA TYR A 25 -0.19 11.84 11.79
C TYR A 25 1.14 11.50 12.48
N ALA A 26 2.00 10.67 11.88
CA ALA A 26 3.31 10.33 12.42
C ALA A 26 4.19 11.59 12.60
N ALA A 27 4.29 12.42 11.55
CA ALA A 27 5.16 13.59 11.53
C ALA A 27 4.68 14.74 12.44
N HIS A 28 3.36 14.99 12.53
CA HIS A 28 2.84 16.16 13.24
C HIS A 28 2.20 15.82 14.59
N GLY A 29 1.50 14.69 14.70
CA GLY A 29 0.69 14.33 15.86
C GLY A 29 1.39 13.37 16.81
N LEU A 30 1.95 12.29 16.27
CA LEU A 30 2.53 11.20 17.04
C LEU A 30 3.86 11.58 17.68
N ALA A 31 4.72 12.29 16.95
CA ALA A 31 6.01 12.78 17.47
C ALA A 31 5.87 13.66 18.72
N ALA A 32 4.74 14.36 18.86
CA ALA A 32 4.45 15.18 20.04
C ALA A 32 3.94 14.38 21.25
N ARG A 33 3.59 13.10 21.09
CA ARG A 33 2.89 12.28 22.10
C ARG A 33 3.52 10.92 22.40
N THR A 34 4.58 10.52 21.71
CA THR A 34 5.23 9.20 21.92
C THR A 34 6.75 9.26 21.91
N THR A 35 7.39 8.12 22.19
CA THR A 35 8.85 7.97 22.06
C THR A 35 9.28 7.91 20.59
N GLU A 36 10.51 8.31 20.31
CA GLU A 36 11.12 8.26 18.97
C GLU A 36 11.09 6.84 18.36
N ALA A 37 11.24 5.81 19.19
CA ALA A 37 11.16 4.42 18.75
C ALA A 37 9.80 4.06 18.13
N MET A 38 8.70 4.57 18.71
CA MET A 38 7.36 4.32 18.17
C MET A 38 7.11 5.12 16.89
N VAL A 39 7.58 6.37 16.83
CA VAL A 39 7.50 7.18 15.60
C VAL A 39 8.25 6.49 14.45
N SER A 40 9.48 6.03 14.71
CA SER A 40 10.30 5.30 13.74
C SER A 40 9.65 4.00 13.26
N ALA A 41 8.97 3.27 14.15
CA ALA A 41 8.21 2.08 13.79
C ALA A 41 7.04 2.41 12.84
N VAL A 42 6.27 3.47 13.14
CA VAL A 42 5.16 3.92 12.29
C VAL A 42 5.67 4.42 10.94
N GLU A 43 6.72 5.24 10.90
CA GLU A 43 7.34 5.70 9.65
C GLU A 43 7.82 4.53 8.79
N THR A 44 8.41 3.50 9.42
CA THR A 44 8.84 2.29 8.73
C THR A 44 7.66 1.52 8.15
N GLY A 45 6.56 1.37 8.90
CA GLY A 45 5.32 0.76 8.40
C GLY A 45 4.71 1.54 7.23
N VAL A 46 4.61 2.86 7.35
CA VAL A 46 4.10 3.76 6.28
C VAL A 46 4.98 3.66 5.04
N ARG A 47 6.30 3.63 5.20
CA ARG A 47 7.27 3.47 4.10
C ARG A 47 7.09 2.13 3.39
N TYR A 48 6.89 1.03 4.11
CA TYR A 48 6.59 -0.26 3.49
C TYR A 48 5.24 -0.26 2.76
N GLN A 49 4.20 0.34 3.34
CA GLN A 49 2.91 0.48 2.68
C GLN A 49 3.01 1.32 1.39
N ALA A 50 3.87 2.35 1.37
CA ALA A 50 4.16 3.13 0.17
C ALA A 50 4.75 2.26 -0.94
N TRP A 51 5.77 1.44 -0.63
CA TRP A 51 6.38 0.52 -1.59
C TRP A 51 5.39 -0.52 -2.12
N HIS A 52 4.55 -1.07 -1.26
CA HIS A 52 3.50 -2.00 -1.68
C HIS A 52 2.47 -1.35 -2.62
N THR A 53 2.08 -0.11 -2.32
CA THR A 53 1.14 0.66 -3.15
C THR A 53 1.74 0.99 -4.51
N LEU A 54 3.00 1.43 -4.55
CA LEU A 54 3.73 1.71 -5.78
C LEU A 54 3.87 0.46 -6.65
N ALA A 55 4.26 -0.68 -6.06
CA ALA A 55 4.35 -1.95 -6.79
C ALA A 55 2.99 -2.34 -7.41
N LEU A 56 1.90 -2.19 -6.67
CA LEU A 56 0.55 -2.47 -7.16
C LEU A 56 0.16 -1.55 -8.32
N MET A 57 0.46 -0.26 -8.22
CA MET A 57 0.26 0.72 -9.31
C MET A 57 1.07 0.36 -10.56
N VAL A 58 2.34 0.00 -10.42
CA VAL A 58 3.20 -0.41 -11.55
C VAL A 58 2.61 -1.62 -12.28
N VAL A 59 2.17 -2.65 -11.55
CA VAL A 59 1.54 -3.84 -12.16
C VAL A 59 0.22 -3.48 -12.84
N LEU A 60 -0.58 -2.57 -12.28
CA LEU A 60 -1.81 -2.09 -12.91
C LEU A 60 -1.58 -1.31 -14.20
N VAL A 61 -0.59 -0.42 -14.21
CA VAL A 61 -0.19 0.32 -15.42
C VAL A 61 0.33 -0.66 -16.48
N TRP A 62 1.22 -1.59 -16.10
CA TRP A 62 1.74 -2.59 -17.02
C TRP A 62 0.63 -3.44 -17.65
N ARG A 63 -0.41 -3.79 -16.87
CA ARG A 63 -1.57 -4.54 -17.36
C ARG A 63 -2.44 -3.75 -18.35
N GLN A 64 -2.47 -2.41 -18.29
CA GLN A 64 -3.16 -1.59 -19.30
C GLN A 64 -2.42 -1.60 -20.64
N VAL A 65 -1.09 -1.70 -20.63
CA VAL A 65 -0.26 -1.70 -21.85
C VAL A 65 -0.16 -3.09 -22.48
N GLN A 66 -0.01 -4.13 -21.65
CA GLN A 66 0.15 -5.53 -22.07
C GLN A 66 -0.66 -6.45 -21.16
N PRO A 67 -1.93 -6.76 -21.49
CA PRO A 67 -2.77 -7.58 -20.64
C PRO A 67 -2.36 -9.06 -20.69
N LEU A 68 -1.64 -9.52 -19.67
CA LEU A 68 -1.28 -10.93 -19.50
C LEU A 68 -2.21 -11.61 -18.48
N THR A 69 -2.62 -12.86 -18.74
CA THR A 69 -3.50 -13.62 -17.84
C THR A 69 -2.86 -13.84 -16.46
N GLY A 70 -1.53 -13.99 -16.39
CA GLY A 70 -0.78 -14.20 -15.15
C GLY A 70 -0.72 -13.01 -14.20
N GLN A 71 -0.89 -11.76 -14.70
CA GLN A 71 -0.82 -10.56 -13.85
C GLN A 71 -1.93 -10.52 -12.78
N ARG A 72 -3.06 -11.18 -13.00
CA ARG A 72 -4.13 -11.28 -12.00
C ARG A 72 -3.66 -12.05 -10.76
N TRP A 73 -2.88 -13.12 -10.94
CA TRP A 73 -2.28 -13.88 -9.85
C TRP A 73 -1.19 -13.08 -9.13
N VAL A 74 -0.39 -12.33 -9.88
CA VAL A 74 0.60 -11.42 -9.29
C VAL A 74 -0.09 -10.40 -8.38
N LEU A 75 -1.14 -9.73 -8.85
CA LEU A 75 -1.90 -8.77 -8.04
C LEU A 75 -2.54 -9.42 -6.81
N ALA A 76 -3.12 -10.62 -6.95
CA ALA A 76 -3.78 -11.34 -5.86
C ALA A 76 -2.77 -11.79 -4.79
N LEU A 77 -1.69 -12.46 -5.19
CA LEU A 77 -0.66 -12.96 -4.28
C LEU A 77 0.09 -11.81 -3.60
N TRP A 78 0.36 -10.72 -4.35
CA TRP A 78 0.96 -9.52 -3.78
C TRP A 78 0.07 -8.89 -2.73
N SER A 79 -1.22 -8.66 -3.05
CA SER A 79 -2.17 -8.08 -2.10
C SER A 79 -2.36 -8.95 -0.86
N LEU A 80 -2.39 -10.27 -1.03
CA LEU A 80 -2.41 -11.22 0.09
C LEU A 80 -1.15 -11.09 0.96
N GLY A 81 0.02 -11.00 0.34
CA GLY A 81 1.29 -10.76 1.04
C GLY A 81 1.29 -9.46 1.84
N VAL A 82 0.75 -8.37 1.29
CA VAL A 82 0.58 -7.08 1.98
C VAL A 82 -0.29 -7.27 3.22
N VAL A 83 -1.45 -7.92 3.10
CA VAL A 83 -2.37 -8.15 4.24
C VAL A 83 -1.71 -9.03 5.31
N CYS A 84 -1.03 -10.11 4.92
CA CYS A 84 -0.31 -10.98 5.86
C CYS A 84 0.84 -10.25 6.58
N PHE A 85 1.56 -9.35 5.89
CA PHE A 85 2.61 -8.54 6.48
C PHE A 85 2.05 -7.54 7.50
N GLN A 86 0.94 -6.88 7.16
CA GLN A 86 0.24 -5.94 8.04
C GLN A 86 -0.26 -6.63 9.32
N ALA A 87 -0.77 -7.87 9.20
CA ALA A 87 -1.27 -8.64 10.34
C ALA A 87 -0.20 -9.02 11.38
N ARG A 88 1.09 -8.93 11.04
CA ARG A 88 2.20 -9.21 11.96
C ARG A 88 2.75 -7.94 12.63
N PHE A 89 2.36 -6.75 12.17
CA PHE A 89 2.83 -5.45 12.66
C PHE A 89 1.85 -4.73 13.61
N THR A 90 0.67 -5.29 13.88
CA THR A 90 -0.30 -4.83 14.89
C THR A 90 -0.28 -5.72 16.13
#